data_AF-A0A2P4YQQ3-F1
#
_entry.id   AF-A0A2P4YQQ3-F1
#
_cell.length_a   1.000
_cell.length_b   1.000
_cell.length_c   1.000
_cell.angle_alpha   90.00
_cell.angle_beta   90.00
_cell.angle_gamma   90.00
#
_symmetry.space_group_name_H-M   'P 1'
#
loop_
_entity.id
_entity.type
_entity.pdbx_description
1 polymer ?
#
loop_
_entity_poly.entity_id
_entity_poly.type
_entity_poly.pdbx_seq_one_letter_code
_entity_poly.pdbx_strand_id
1 'polypeptide(L)'
;MDRGEFPHLTDSQFESARKMVGIFGGDALRSLAAATPAEQVERIEAYERGLIAHVQGPQAPVAEMKPAQPKPLRLKVNPYEGKEGENLHFWVREVELAMDAALISTERLRVAFHPVQPGRSGEYLGVHARSDNAGAAFLPANYEYRQRSRFLACKQGKRELHEYIQEMRVIAASLVGNPLPEHNIVTAFMDGLKVGPSRTQLFRVHANTMEEAIQIALQVE
;
A
#
# COMPACT_ATOMS: atom_id res chain seq x y z
N MET A 1 3.10 11.97 36.27
CA MET A 1 4.45 11.38 36.35
C MET A 1 5.26 12.47 36.97
N ASP A 2 5.51 12.29 38.26
CA ASP A 2 5.88 13.39 39.12
C ASP A 2 7.34 13.19 39.49
N ARG A 3 8.11 14.28 39.54
CA ARG A 3 9.56 14.21 39.73
C ARG A 3 9.98 13.53 41.04
N GLY A 4 9.09 13.48 42.03
CA GLY A 4 9.28 12.76 43.29
C GLY A 4 9.27 11.24 43.18
N GLU A 5 8.69 10.66 42.11
CA GLU A 5 8.66 9.21 41.88
C GLU A 5 10.02 8.68 41.35
N PHE A 6 10.86 9.55 40.80
CA PHE A 6 12.13 9.19 40.13
C PHE A 6 13.30 10.14 40.52
N PRO A 7 13.62 10.29 41.82
CA PRO A 7 14.54 11.31 42.32
C PRO A 7 16.01 11.11 41.91
N HIS A 8 16.37 9.90 41.50
CA HIS A 8 17.72 9.50 41.07
C HIS A 8 17.97 9.64 39.56
N LEU A 9 16.98 10.05 38.77
CA LEU A 9 17.17 10.34 37.35
C LEU A 9 17.69 11.77 37.15
N THR A 10 18.63 11.93 36.22
CA THR A 10 19.02 13.27 35.74
C THR A 10 17.89 13.94 34.96
N ASP A 11 17.93 15.28 34.81
CA ASP A 11 16.92 16.02 34.03
C ASP A 11 16.72 15.47 32.60
N SER A 12 17.81 15.06 31.93
CA SER A 12 17.74 14.45 30.60
C SER A 12 17.05 13.09 30.63
N GLN A 13 17.44 12.21 31.55
CA GLN A 13 16.84 10.87 31.70
C GLN A 13 15.37 10.96 32.13
N PHE A 14 15.01 11.92 32.97
CA PHE A 14 13.62 12.15 33.37
C PHE A 14 12.76 12.64 32.20
N GLU A 15 13.28 13.54 31.36
CA GLU A 15 12.57 14.00 30.16
C GLU A 15 12.47 12.88 29.09
N SER A 16 13.50 12.04 28.95
CA SER A 16 13.44 10.83 28.11
C SER A 16 12.44 9.79 28.64
N ALA A 17 12.37 9.59 29.95
CA ALA A 17 11.35 8.76 30.60
C ALA A 17 9.94 9.33 30.41
N ARG A 18 9.77 10.65 30.52
CA ARG A 18 8.51 11.35 30.25
C ARG A 18 8.06 11.16 28.80
N LYS A 19 8.98 11.24 27.82
CA LYS A 19 8.70 10.96 26.40
C LYS A 19 8.34 9.49 26.17
N MET A 20 9.08 8.56 26.78
CA MET A 20 8.77 7.13 26.76
C MET A 20 7.35 6.86 27.30
N VAL A 21 7.00 7.42 28.45
CA VAL A 21 5.65 7.31 29.04
C VAL A 21 4.58 8.01 28.18
N GLY A 22 4.92 9.12 27.51
CA GLY A 22 4.02 9.79 26.56
C GLY A 22 3.69 8.95 25.32
N ILE A 23 4.62 8.10 24.87
CA ILE A 23 4.46 7.23 23.69
C ILE A 23 3.81 5.89 24.06
N PHE A 24 4.27 5.26 25.13
CA PHE A 24 3.84 3.91 25.55
C PHE A 24 2.74 3.92 26.63
N GLY A 25 2.33 5.09 27.10
CA GLY A 25 1.23 5.28 28.05
C GLY A 25 1.54 4.82 29.48
N GLY A 26 0.46 4.69 30.27
CA GLY A 26 0.53 4.41 31.71
C GLY A 26 1.14 3.04 32.07
N ASP A 27 1.16 2.07 31.15
CA ASP A 27 1.78 0.76 31.42
C ASP A 27 3.31 0.84 31.39
N ALA A 28 3.91 1.72 30.56
CA ALA A 28 5.33 2.03 30.65
C ALA A 28 5.67 2.77 31.95
N LEU A 29 4.81 3.70 32.40
CA LEU A 29 4.98 4.35 33.71
C LEU A 29 4.96 3.33 34.84
N ARG A 30 4.00 2.39 34.83
CA ARG A 30 3.86 1.34 35.84
C ARG A 30 5.05 0.37 35.80
N SER A 31 5.52 -0.01 34.62
CA SER A 31 6.70 -0.87 34.43
C SER A 31 7.99 -0.19 34.90
N LEU A 32 8.15 1.11 34.64
CA LEU A 32 9.30 1.89 35.11
C LEU A 32 9.24 2.10 36.63
N ALA A 33 8.09 2.47 37.19
CA ALA A 33 7.91 2.65 38.64
C ALA A 33 8.10 1.35 39.45
N ALA A 34 7.78 0.18 38.87
CA ALA A 34 7.99 -1.12 39.50
C ALA A 34 9.44 -1.64 39.40
N ALA A 35 10.29 -0.98 38.60
CA ALA A 35 11.67 -1.38 38.37
C ALA A 35 12.63 -0.84 39.45
N THR A 36 13.75 -1.54 39.66
CA THR A 36 14.82 -1.02 40.52
C THR A 36 15.49 0.22 39.90
N PRO A 37 16.07 1.15 40.69
CA PRO A 37 16.69 2.37 40.17
C PRO A 37 17.74 2.14 39.07
N ALA A 38 18.50 1.05 39.15
CA ALA A 38 19.48 0.68 38.13
C ALA A 38 18.82 0.26 36.81
N GLU A 39 17.79 -0.60 36.87
CA GLU A 39 17.05 -1.01 35.67
C GLU A 39 16.23 0.15 35.06
N GLN A 40 15.79 1.13 35.86
CA GLN A 40 15.12 2.32 35.33
C GLN A 40 16.06 3.11 34.42
N VAL A 41 17.30 3.35 34.87
CA VAL A 41 18.35 3.99 34.07
C VAL A 41 18.65 3.14 32.82
N GLU A 42 18.87 1.83 32.97
CA GLU A 42 19.15 0.95 31.83
C GLU A 42 18.04 0.97 30.76
N ARG A 43 16.76 0.96 31.17
CA ARG A 43 15.60 1.03 30.26
C ARG A 43 15.48 2.39 29.56
N ILE A 44 15.81 3.49 30.25
CA ILE A 44 15.83 4.84 29.66
C ILE A 44 16.96 4.94 28.64
N GLU A 45 18.17 4.51 28.98
CA GLU A 45 19.29 4.52 28.04
C GLU A 45 19.07 3.57 26.85
N ALA A 46 18.43 2.42 27.05
CA ALA A 46 18.06 1.52 25.96
C ALA A 46 17.09 2.19 24.97
N TYR A 47 16.15 2.99 25.48
CA TYR A 47 15.23 3.79 24.68
C TYR A 47 15.95 4.95 23.96
N GLU A 48 16.87 5.66 24.62
CA GLU A 48 17.70 6.69 23.97
C GLU A 48 18.59 6.10 22.86
N ARG A 49 19.24 4.95 23.11
CA ARG A 49 20.00 4.20 22.10
C ARG A 49 19.12 3.78 20.92
N GLY A 50 17.91 3.31 21.18
CA GLY A 50 16.92 2.97 20.14
C GLY A 50 16.50 4.17 19.29
N LEU A 51 16.32 5.33 19.92
CA LEU A 51 15.97 6.58 19.23
C LEU A 51 17.12 7.06 18.33
N ILE A 52 18.37 6.97 18.80
CA ILE A 52 19.57 7.30 18.01
C ILE A 52 19.73 6.33 16.82
N ALA A 53 19.52 5.03 17.03
CA ALA A 53 19.58 4.03 15.97
C ALA A 53 18.50 4.26 14.88
N HIS A 54 17.31 4.74 15.25
CA HIS A 54 16.25 5.09 14.30
C HIS A 54 16.61 6.30 13.42
N VAL A 55 17.43 7.23 13.93
CA VAL A 55 17.93 8.41 13.18
C VAL A 55 19.13 8.07 12.28
N GLN A 56 19.93 7.05 12.62
CA GLN A 56 21.16 6.71 11.89
C GLN A 56 21.03 5.53 10.89
N GLY A 57 19.89 4.83 10.87
CA GLY A 57 19.64 3.72 9.94
C GLY A 57 20.19 2.37 10.44
N PRO A 58 19.69 1.25 9.90
CA PRO A 58 19.81 -0.04 10.56
C PRO A 58 21.16 -0.74 10.37
N GLN A 59 21.80 -1.09 11.49
CA GLN A 59 22.66 -2.27 11.57
C GLN A 59 21.94 -3.36 12.37
N ALA A 60 21.79 -4.54 11.76
CA ALA A 60 21.22 -5.72 12.41
C ALA A 60 22.20 -6.32 13.44
N PRO A 61 21.68 -7.10 14.41
CA PRO A 61 21.62 -8.54 14.15
C PRO A 61 20.22 -9.16 14.33
N VAL A 62 19.98 -10.25 13.60
CA VAL A 62 18.75 -11.04 13.71
C VAL A 62 18.79 -11.92 14.96
N ALA A 63 17.80 -11.75 15.85
CA ALA A 63 17.52 -12.68 16.93
C ALA A 63 16.20 -13.41 16.64
N GLU A 64 16.26 -14.72 16.42
CA GLU A 64 15.07 -15.56 16.20
C GLU A 64 14.25 -15.69 17.49
N MET A 65 13.16 -14.93 17.62
CA MET A 65 12.14 -15.16 18.66
C MET A 65 10.98 -15.99 18.12
N LYS A 66 10.65 -17.05 18.88
CA LYS A 66 9.56 -18.02 18.63
C LYS A 66 8.26 -17.36 18.12
N PRO A 67 7.53 -18.01 17.20
CA PRO A 67 6.29 -17.47 16.67
C PRO A 67 5.14 -17.61 17.68
N ALA A 68 4.81 -16.51 18.35
CA ALA A 68 3.45 -16.32 18.86
C ALA A 68 2.53 -16.00 17.68
N GLN A 69 1.39 -16.70 17.55
CA GLN A 69 0.42 -16.45 16.50
C GLN A 69 -0.09 -15.00 16.59
N PRO A 70 0.11 -14.15 15.58
CA PRO A 70 -0.40 -12.78 15.64
C PRO A 70 -1.92 -12.76 15.49
N LYS A 71 -2.56 -11.84 16.19
CA LYS A 71 -4.04 -11.72 16.22
C LYS A 71 -4.49 -11.00 14.94
N PRO A 72 -5.38 -11.57 14.12
CA PRO A 72 -5.75 -10.95 12.84
C PRO A 72 -6.52 -9.65 13.06
N LEU A 73 -6.02 -8.56 12.45
CA LEU A 73 -6.70 -7.26 12.40
C LEU A 73 -7.78 -7.29 11.30
N ARG A 74 -8.99 -6.81 11.61
CA ARG A 74 -10.11 -6.72 10.67
C ARG A 74 -10.14 -5.33 10.02
N LEU A 75 -9.51 -5.20 8.86
CA LEU A 75 -9.70 -4.06 7.97
C LEU A 75 -11.04 -4.17 7.23
N LYS A 76 -11.84 -3.10 7.27
CA LYS A 76 -13.13 -3.03 6.55
C LYS A 76 -12.94 -2.43 5.16
N VAL A 77 -12.32 -3.21 4.28
CA VAL A 77 -12.24 -2.93 2.83
C VAL A 77 -13.30 -3.77 2.12
N ASN A 78 -13.83 -3.30 0.99
CA ASN A 78 -14.67 -4.14 0.12
C ASN A 78 -13.88 -5.40 -0.27
N PRO A 79 -14.46 -6.61 -0.23
CA PRO A 79 -13.74 -7.81 -0.67
C PRO A 79 -13.47 -7.76 -2.18
N TYR A 80 -12.31 -8.26 -2.62
CA TYR A 80 -12.08 -8.55 -4.04
C TYR A 80 -12.86 -9.81 -4.42
N GLU A 81 -13.81 -9.69 -5.34
CA GLU A 81 -14.68 -10.78 -5.76
C GLU A 81 -14.17 -11.48 -7.03
N GLY A 82 -13.12 -10.94 -7.66
CA GLY A 82 -12.53 -11.47 -8.90
C GLY A 82 -13.43 -11.24 -10.12
N LYS A 83 -14.38 -10.31 -10.02
CA LYS A 83 -15.36 -10.04 -11.07
C LYS A 83 -14.71 -9.38 -12.28
N GLU A 84 -15.32 -9.58 -13.45
CA GLU A 84 -14.92 -8.88 -14.66
C GLU A 84 -15.13 -7.36 -14.48
N GLY A 85 -14.03 -6.60 -14.58
CA GLY A 85 -13.99 -5.17 -14.28
C GLY A 85 -13.10 -4.83 -13.09
N GLU A 86 -13.07 -5.68 -12.06
CA GLU A 86 -12.28 -5.46 -10.83
C GLU A 86 -10.78 -5.62 -11.09
N ASN A 87 -9.99 -4.66 -10.58
CA ASN A 87 -8.55 -4.62 -10.79
C ASN A 87 -7.83 -4.94 -9.47
N LEU A 88 -7.17 -6.10 -9.41
CA LEU A 88 -6.49 -6.57 -8.20
C LEU A 88 -5.40 -5.58 -7.74
N HIS A 89 -4.68 -4.93 -8.67
CA HIS A 89 -3.65 -3.96 -8.29
C HIS A 89 -4.22 -2.73 -7.60
N PHE A 90 -5.37 -2.21 -8.06
CA PHE A 90 -6.04 -1.10 -7.38
C PHE A 90 -6.57 -1.53 -6.02
N TRP A 91 -7.17 -2.72 -5.92
CA TRP A 91 -7.67 -3.22 -4.65
C TRP A 91 -6.55 -3.47 -3.63
N VAL A 92 -5.43 -4.08 -4.05
CA VAL A 92 -4.23 -4.22 -3.21
C VAL A 92 -3.73 -2.84 -2.77
N ARG A 93 -3.69 -1.86 -3.68
CA ARG A 93 -3.28 -0.49 -3.34
C ARG A 93 -4.25 0.24 -2.40
N GLU A 94 -5.55 -0.02 -2.50
CA GLU A 94 -6.54 0.49 -1.52
C GLU A 94 -6.34 -0.13 -0.14
N VAL A 95 -6.03 -1.44 -0.08
CA VAL A 95 -5.69 -2.13 1.18
C VAL A 95 -4.39 -1.56 1.78
N GLU A 96 -3.35 -1.35 0.96
CA GLU A 96 -2.08 -0.72 1.38
C GLU A 96 -2.32 0.69 1.94
N LEU A 97 -3.04 1.54 1.20
CA LEU A 97 -3.37 2.90 1.65
C LEU A 97 -4.22 2.92 2.93
N ALA A 98 -5.13 1.96 3.10
CA ALA A 98 -5.89 1.80 4.34
C ALA A 98 -5.03 1.32 5.52
N MET A 99 -3.99 0.52 5.26
CA MET A 99 -3.00 0.13 6.28
C MET A 99 -2.10 1.30 6.69
N ASP A 100 -1.62 2.08 5.72
CA ASP A 100 -0.81 3.28 5.95
C ASP A 100 -1.59 4.32 6.77
N ALA A 101 -2.84 4.59 6.39
CA ALA A 101 -3.74 5.49 7.12
C ALA A 101 -4.07 5.01 8.54
N ALA A 102 -4.00 3.70 8.79
CA ALA A 102 -4.16 3.08 10.11
C ALA A 102 -2.83 2.90 10.87
N LEU A 103 -1.71 3.39 10.34
CA LEU A 103 -0.35 3.24 10.88
C LEU A 103 0.08 1.77 11.12
N ILE A 104 -0.43 0.83 10.31
CA ILE A 104 -0.13 -0.60 10.40
C ILE A 104 1.20 -0.89 9.68
N SER A 105 2.30 -0.45 10.29
CA SER A 105 3.66 -0.50 9.72
C SER A 105 4.42 -1.81 9.94
N THR A 106 3.83 -2.79 10.63
CA THR A 106 4.58 -3.96 11.12
C THR A 106 4.68 -5.07 10.08
N GLU A 107 5.90 -5.50 9.76
CA GLU A 107 6.17 -6.57 8.80
C GLU A 107 5.56 -7.95 9.18
N ARG A 108 5.26 -8.13 10.48
CA ARG A 108 4.49 -9.25 11.06
C ARG A 108 2.97 -9.18 10.82
N LEU A 109 2.43 -8.04 10.44
CA LEU A 109 1.00 -7.78 10.16
C LEU A 109 0.71 -7.68 8.66
N ARG A 110 1.64 -8.12 7.80
CA ARG A 110 1.41 -8.17 6.35
C ARG A 110 0.12 -8.94 6.04
N VAL A 111 -0.51 -8.58 4.92
CA VAL A 111 -1.68 -9.27 4.40
C VAL A 111 -1.22 -10.53 3.65
N ALA A 112 -1.96 -11.62 3.77
CA ALA A 112 -2.07 -12.54 2.65
C ALA A 112 -3.52 -12.93 2.49
N PHE A 113 -3.80 -13.25 1.25
CA PHE A 113 -5.10 -13.57 0.74
C PHE A 113 -5.13 -15.11 0.59
N HIS A 114 -6.30 -15.73 0.67
CA HIS A 114 -6.47 -17.16 0.38
C HIS A 114 -7.66 -17.32 -0.57
N PRO A 115 -7.56 -18.10 -1.67
CA PRO A 115 -8.64 -18.21 -2.62
C PRO A 115 -9.74 -19.09 -2.01
N VAL A 116 -10.86 -18.47 -1.63
CA VAL A 116 -12.04 -19.18 -1.15
C VAL A 116 -12.91 -19.52 -2.35
N GLN A 117 -13.17 -20.82 -2.57
CA GLN A 117 -14.16 -21.23 -3.57
C GLN A 117 -15.56 -20.76 -3.15
N PRO A 118 -16.33 -20.10 -4.04
CA PRO A 118 -17.69 -19.67 -3.71
C PRO A 118 -18.59 -20.91 -3.56
N GLY A 119 -18.95 -21.28 -2.33
CA GLY A 119 -19.90 -22.38 -2.13
C GLY A 119 -20.08 -22.96 -0.72
N ARG A 120 -19.18 -22.75 0.25
CA ARG A 120 -19.34 -23.32 1.60
C ARG A 120 -19.01 -22.33 2.73
N SER A 121 -19.99 -22.20 3.64
CA SER A 121 -19.99 -21.43 4.91
C SER A 121 -19.58 -19.95 4.82
N GLY A 122 -20.55 -19.06 5.03
CA GLY A 122 -20.35 -17.60 5.04
C GLY A 122 -19.66 -17.09 6.31
N GLU A 123 -18.36 -17.35 6.44
CA GLU A 123 -17.51 -16.75 7.47
C GLU A 123 -16.52 -15.76 6.86
N TYR A 124 -16.43 -14.58 7.48
CA TYR A 124 -15.73 -13.41 6.96
C TYR A 124 -14.21 -13.51 7.11
N LEU A 125 -13.49 -12.94 6.12
CA LEU A 125 -12.03 -12.97 5.97
C LEU A 125 -11.22 -12.68 7.26
N GLY A 126 -10.16 -13.46 7.45
CA GLY A 126 -9.02 -13.16 8.33
C GLY A 126 -7.76 -12.97 7.48
N VAL A 127 -6.85 -12.09 7.92
CA VAL A 127 -5.78 -11.52 7.08
C VAL A 127 -4.39 -11.75 7.68
N HIS A 128 -3.53 -12.53 6.99
CA HIS A 128 -2.11 -12.86 7.30
C HIS A 128 -1.47 -13.66 6.12
N ALA A 129 -0.20 -13.59 5.70
CA ALA A 129 0.83 -12.53 5.76
C ALA A 129 2.04 -12.82 4.81
N ARG A 130 2.08 -12.34 3.54
CA ARG A 130 3.22 -12.62 2.61
C ARG A 130 3.35 -11.73 1.33
N SER A 131 4.11 -10.64 1.45
CA SER A 131 4.97 -10.18 0.33
C SER A 131 5.96 -11.33 0.03
N ASP A 132 6.30 -11.71 -1.20
CA ASP A 132 6.48 -10.88 -2.41
C ASP A 132 5.77 -11.43 -3.66
N ASN A 133 4.89 -12.44 -3.51
CA ASN A 133 4.26 -13.15 -4.63
C ASN A 133 2.74 -13.40 -4.45
N ALA A 134 2.12 -12.80 -3.43
CA ALA A 134 0.71 -13.04 -3.12
C ALA A 134 -0.21 -12.73 -4.31
N GLY A 135 -0.02 -11.61 -5.01
CA GLY A 135 -0.91 -11.16 -6.09
C GLY A 135 -1.18 -12.22 -7.16
N ALA A 136 -0.15 -12.94 -7.60
CA ALA A 136 -0.26 -13.95 -8.67
C ALA A 136 -1.24 -15.10 -8.33
N ALA A 137 -1.46 -15.40 -7.05
CA ALA A 137 -2.42 -16.43 -6.62
C ALA A 137 -3.90 -15.95 -6.61
N PHE A 138 -4.15 -14.65 -6.80
CA PHE A 138 -5.48 -14.02 -6.82
C PHE A 138 -5.88 -13.50 -8.19
N LEU A 139 -4.92 -13.41 -9.12
CA LEU A 139 -5.21 -13.08 -10.49
C LEU A 139 -6.07 -14.19 -11.13
N PRO A 140 -7.26 -13.86 -11.69
CA PRO A 140 -8.04 -14.80 -12.48
C PRO A 140 -7.20 -15.43 -13.60
N ALA A 141 -7.56 -16.65 -14.01
CA ALA A 141 -6.89 -17.33 -15.11
C ALA A 141 -6.83 -16.44 -16.36
N ASN A 142 -5.61 -16.28 -16.91
CA ASN A 142 -5.26 -15.41 -18.02
C ASN A 142 -5.47 -13.89 -17.77
N TYR A 143 -5.34 -13.40 -16.53
CA TYR A 143 -5.55 -11.99 -16.17
C TYR A 143 -4.82 -11.00 -17.10
N GLU A 144 -3.52 -11.16 -17.35
CA GLU A 144 -2.77 -10.26 -18.23
C GLU A 144 -3.37 -10.19 -19.63
N TYR A 145 -3.78 -11.33 -20.19
CA TYR A 145 -4.42 -11.41 -21.49
C TYR A 145 -5.80 -10.72 -21.47
N ARG A 146 -6.58 -10.88 -20.39
CA ARG A 146 -7.85 -10.18 -20.20
C ARG A 146 -7.64 -8.66 -20.15
N GLN A 147 -6.66 -8.16 -19.40
CA GLN A 147 -6.41 -6.72 -19.32
C GLN A 147 -5.85 -6.15 -20.64
N ARG A 148 -4.98 -6.89 -21.35
CA ARG A 148 -4.56 -6.53 -22.72
C ARG A 148 -5.74 -6.46 -23.69
N SER A 149 -6.64 -7.45 -23.63
CA SER A 149 -7.88 -7.45 -24.43
C SER A 149 -8.77 -6.25 -24.10
N ARG A 150 -8.99 -5.95 -22.81
CA ARG A 150 -9.74 -4.77 -22.35
C ARG A 150 -9.09 -3.47 -22.82
N PHE A 151 -7.76 -3.36 -22.76
CA PHE A 151 -7.04 -2.17 -23.21
C PHE A 151 -7.25 -1.90 -24.70
N LEU A 152 -7.09 -2.93 -25.54
CA LEU A 152 -7.29 -2.84 -26.99
C LEU A 152 -8.77 -2.62 -27.38
N ALA A 153 -9.71 -3.14 -26.59
CA ALA A 153 -11.14 -2.98 -26.79
C ALA A 153 -11.71 -1.66 -26.23
N CYS A 154 -10.95 -0.92 -25.42
CA CYS A 154 -11.45 0.30 -24.77
C CYS A 154 -11.64 1.43 -25.78
N LYS A 155 -12.89 1.87 -25.94
CA LYS A 155 -13.30 2.97 -26.83
C LYS A 155 -13.94 4.09 -26.02
N GLN A 156 -13.68 5.34 -26.38
CA GLN A 156 -14.32 6.51 -25.78
C GLN A 156 -15.84 6.48 -25.97
N GLY A 157 -16.30 6.13 -27.18
CA GLY A 157 -17.72 6.04 -27.50
C GLY A 157 -18.43 7.39 -27.31
N LYS A 158 -19.46 7.40 -26.46
CA LYS A 158 -20.24 8.61 -26.12
C LYS A 158 -19.70 9.38 -24.90
N ARG A 159 -18.61 8.90 -24.27
CA ARG A 159 -18.10 9.45 -23.01
C ARG A 159 -17.28 10.72 -23.21
N GLU A 160 -17.11 11.45 -22.11
CA GLU A 160 -16.16 12.56 -22.06
C GLU A 160 -14.72 12.06 -22.15
N LEU A 161 -13.81 12.91 -22.65
CA LEU A 161 -12.42 12.49 -22.88
C LEU A 161 -11.73 12.13 -21.56
N HIS A 162 -11.96 12.90 -20.50
CA HIS A 162 -11.44 12.62 -19.16
C HIS A 162 -11.85 11.24 -18.60
N GLU A 163 -13.10 10.82 -18.79
CA GLU A 163 -13.57 9.50 -18.32
C GLU A 163 -12.87 8.36 -19.08
N TYR A 164 -12.73 8.50 -20.40
CA TYR A 164 -11.99 7.55 -21.24
C TYR A 164 -10.49 7.50 -20.89
N ILE A 165 -9.85 8.64 -20.68
CA ILE A 165 -8.45 8.72 -20.23
C ILE A 165 -8.28 8.03 -18.87
N GLN A 166 -9.20 8.24 -17.94
CA GLN A 166 -9.14 7.62 -16.62
C GLN A 166 -9.25 6.10 -16.71
N GLU A 167 -10.21 5.55 -17.48
CA GLU A 167 -10.31 4.11 -17.68
C GLU A 167 -9.05 3.55 -18.36
N MET A 168 -8.56 4.21 -19.42
CA MET A 168 -7.35 3.78 -20.12
C MET A 168 -6.13 3.73 -19.19
N ARG A 169 -5.95 4.72 -18.31
CA ARG A 169 -4.89 4.72 -17.29
C ARG A 169 -5.06 3.60 -16.25
N VAL A 170 -6.30 3.34 -15.80
CA VAL A 170 -6.60 2.24 -14.87
C VAL A 170 -6.26 0.88 -15.48
N ILE A 171 -6.55 0.67 -16.77
CA ILE A 171 -6.20 -0.57 -17.47
C ILE A 171 -4.69 -0.62 -17.74
N ALA A 172 -4.04 0.47 -18.16
CA ALA A 172 -2.58 0.51 -18.36
C ALA A 172 -1.81 0.19 -17.06
N ALA A 173 -2.24 0.73 -15.92
CA ALA A 173 -1.65 0.42 -14.61
C ALA A 173 -1.81 -1.06 -14.19
N SER A 174 -2.78 -1.79 -14.75
CA SER A 174 -2.90 -3.24 -14.55
C SER A 174 -1.86 -4.07 -15.32
N LEU A 175 -1.12 -3.45 -16.24
CA LEU A 175 -0.12 -4.08 -17.11
C LEU A 175 1.32 -3.76 -16.70
N VAL A 176 1.57 -3.07 -15.58
CA VAL A 176 2.92 -2.60 -15.16
C VAL A 176 3.97 -3.71 -15.10
N GLY A 177 3.60 -4.94 -14.73
CA GLY A 177 4.52 -6.08 -14.71
C GLY A 177 4.87 -6.66 -16.09
N ASN A 178 4.07 -6.39 -17.12
CA ASN A 178 4.24 -6.90 -18.47
C ASN A 178 3.62 -5.91 -19.50
N PRO A 179 4.16 -4.69 -19.63
CA PRO A 179 3.53 -3.63 -20.41
C PRO A 179 3.50 -3.96 -21.90
N LEU A 180 2.54 -3.38 -22.62
CA LEU A 180 2.57 -3.38 -24.08
C LEU A 180 3.67 -2.43 -24.59
N PRO A 181 4.25 -2.63 -25.78
CA PRO A 181 5.13 -1.65 -26.40
C PRO A 181 4.43 -0.29 -26.56
N GLU A 182 5.10 0.82 -26.24
CA GLU A 182 4.51 2.17 -26.26
C GLU A 182 3.75 2.50 -27.56
N HIS A 183 4.31 2.16 -28.73
CA HIS A 183 3.63 2.39 -30.01
C HIS A 183 2.27 1.67 -30.10
N ASN A 184 2.11 0.49 -29.49
CA ASN A 184 0.82 -0.20 -29.42
C ASN A 184 -0.11 0.47 -28.41
N ILE A 185 0.42 1.01 -27.31
CA ILE A 185 -0.35 1.74 -26.31
C ILE A 185 -0.91 3.04 -26.92
N VAL A 186 -0.06 3.83 -27.57
CA VAL A 186 -0.43 5.05 -28.31
C VAL A 186 -1.42 4.74 -29.43
N THR A 187 -1.16 3.72 -30.26
CA THR A 187 -2.06 3.35 -31.38
C THR A 187 -3.45 2.95 -30.88
N ALA A 188 -3.54 2.14 -29.81
CA ALA A 188 -4.83 1.73 -29.25
C ALA A 188 -5.57 2.90 -28.60
N PHE A 189 -4.86 3.82 -27.92
CA PHE A 189 -5.45 5.06 -27.41
C PHE A 189 -6.00 5.94 -28.54
N MET A 190 -5.21 6.18 -29.58
CA MET A 190 -5.64 6.95 -30.76
C MET A 190 -6.85 6.34 -31.46
N ASP A 191 -6.87 5.02 -31.65
CA ASP A 191 -8.00 4.33 -32.27
C ASP A 191 -9.21 4.20 -31.33
N GLY A 192 -9.01 4.34 -30.02
CA GLY A 192 -10.08 4.36 -29.04
C GLY A 192 -10.85 5.68 -28.96
N LEU A 193 -10.23 6.80 -29.35
CA LEU A 193 -10.87 8.12 -29.35
C LEU A 193 -12.04 8.20 -30.34
N LYS A 194 -13.07 8.96 -29.97
CA LYS A 194 -14.17 9.33 -30.86
C LYS A 194 -13.65 10.23 -31.99
N VAL A 195 -14.32 10.23 -33.14
CA VAL A 195 -13.97 11.14 -34.24
C VAL A 195 -14.21 12.58 -33.78
N GLY A 196 -13.16 13.41 -33.81
CA GLY A 196 -13.18 14.77 -33.27
C GLY A 196 -11.80 15.43 -33.26
N PRO A 197 -11.66 16.62 -32.65
CA PRO A 197 -10.41 17.38 -32.61
C PRO A 197 -9.24 16.59 -32.02
N SER A 198 -9.41 15.98 -30.85
CA SER A 198 -8.35 15.22 -30.15
C SER A 198 -7.77 14.08 -30.99
N ARG A 199 -8.64 13.27 -31.63
CA ARG A 199 -8.20 12.22 -32.56
C ARG A 199 -7.48 12.82 -33.77
N THR A 200 -8.02 13.90 -34.34
CA THR A 200 -7.44 14.59 -35.51
C THR A 200 -6.06 15.17 -35.23
N GLN A 201 -5.86 15.75 -34.04
CA GLN A 201 -4.58 16.33 -33.64
C GLN A 201 -3.52 15.25 -33.41
N LEU A 202 -3.89 14.10 -32.83
CA LEU A 202 -3.00 12.95 -32.67
C LEU A 202 -2.60 12.29 -34.00
N PHE A 203 -3.43 12.37 -35.05
CA PHE A 203 -3.00 11.97 -36.40
C PHE A 203 -2.00 12.95 -37.05
N ARG A 204 -1.83 14.17 -36.49
CA ARG A 204 -0.90 15.19 -36.98
C ARG A 204 0.39 15.27 -36.17
N VAL A 205 0.31 15.04 -34.86
CA VAL A 205 1.42 15.16 -33.91
C VAL A 205 1.78 13.77 -33.41
N HIS A 206 3.01 13.34 -33.70
CA HIS A 206 3.52 12.06 -33.20
C HIS A 206 3.71 12.11 -31.68
N ALA A 207 3.17 11.12 -30.98
CA ALA A 207 3.39 10.88 -29.56
C ALA A 207 4.18 9.59 -29.38
N ASN A 208 5.20 9.62 -28.52
CA ASN A 208 6.05 8.47 -28.21
C ASN A 208 5.51 7.65 -27.04
N THR A 209 4.66 8.25 -26.21
CA THR A 209 4.09 7.65 -24.99
C THR A 209 2.60 7.94 -24.86
N MET A 210 1.91 7.14 -24.03
CA MET A 210 0.50 7.37 -23.71
C MET A 210 0.25 8.73 -23.05
N GLU A 211 1.13 9.15 -22.13
CA GLU A 211 1.05 10.44 -21.46
C GLU A 211 1.20 11.61 -22.44
N GLU A 212 2.14 11.55 -23.38
CA GLU A 212 2.25 12.55 -24.46
C GLU A 212 0.95 12.60 -25.29
N ALA A 213 0.42 11.43 -25.66
CA ALA A 213 -0.81 11.35 -26.44
C ALA A 213 -2.02 11.94 -25.69
N ILE A 214 -2.10 11.74 -24.36
CA ILE A 214 -3.11 12.34 -23.48
C ILE A 214 -2.96 13.86 -23.44
N GLN A 215 -1.76 14.41 -23.29
CA GLN A 215 -1.55 15.86 -23.27
C GLN A 215 -1.97 16.50 -24.59
N ILE A 216 -1.62 15.89 -25.74
CA ILE A 216 -2.04 16.36 -27.07
C ILE A 216 -3.57 16.28 -27.22
N ALA A 217 -4.20 15.22 -26.72
CA ALA A 217 -5.66 15.04 -26.81
C ALA A 217 -6.44 16.10 -26.00
N LEU A 218 -5.91 16.50 -24.84
CA LEU A 218 -6.50 17.49 -23.93
C LEU A 218 -6.28 18.95 -24.37
N GLN A 219 -5.25 19.24 -25.19
CA GLN A 219 -4.98 20.59 -25.71
C GLN A 219 -6.03 21.11 -26.70
N VAL A 220 -6.90 20.23 -27.21
CA VAL A 220 -7.85 20.52 -28.29
C VAL A 220 -9.27 20.03 -27.99
N GLU A 221 -9.56 19.68 -26.73
CA GLU A 221 -10.92 19.42 -26.22
C GLU A 221 -11.72 20.73 -26.11
#